data_AF-A0A3C0FM04-F1
#
_entry.id   AF-A0A3C0FM04-F1
#
_cell.length_a   1.000
_cell.length_b   1.000
_cell.length_c   1.000
_cell.angle_alpha   90.00
_cell.angle_beta   90.00
_cell.angle_gamma   90.00
#
_symmetry.space_group_name_H-M   'P 1'
#
loop_
_entity.id
_entity.type
_entity.pdbx_description
1 polymer ?
#
loop_
_entity_poly.entity_id
_entity_poly.type
_entity_poly.pdbx_seq_one_letter_code
_entity_poly.pdbx_strand_id
1 'polypeptide(L)'
;MFVEHPQRVALHNEIHARPFGGVSSPTRCSCIAFHAGEELDDNVREHFIAFCERFSLTPPAPDQKYFEATCDGFSVIWERHAEFTVYVFKRMEPFDNPFDDPVINLVPQDWLSETPGQLMVGLHIVVEKTDRTE
;
A
#
# COMPACT_ATOMS: atom_id res chain seq x y z
N MET A 1 -37.17 10.56 -17.36
CA MET A 1 -36.10 10.84 -16.40
C MET A 1 -35.50 9.49 -16.01
N PHE A 2 -34.19 9.31 -16.11
CA PHE A 2 -33.55 8.03 -15.76
C PHE A 2 -33.26 7.99 -14.26
N VAL A 3 -33.35 6.80 -13.66
CA VAL A 3 -32.93 6.56 -12.28
C VAL A 3 -31.47 6.10 -12.33
N GLU A 4 -30.58 6.78 -11.61
CA GLU A 4 -29.17 6.40 -11.55
C GLU A 4 -28.98 5.15 -10.68
N HIS A 5 -28.03 4.30 -11.06
CA HIS A 5 -27.66 3.14 -10.25
C HIS A 5 -27.05 3.60 -8.91
N PRO A 6 -27.40 3.00 -7.75
CA PRO A 6 -26.91 3.44 -6.44
C PRO A 6 -25.37 3.49 -6.33
N GLN A 7 -24.66 2.57 -6.99
CA GLN A 7 -23.20 2.52 -6.97
C GLN A 7 -22.50 3.47 -7.95
N ARG A 8 -23.25 4.18 -8.80
CA ARG A 8 -22.66 4.97 -9.91
C ARG A 8 -21.64 5.99 -9.40
N VAL A 9 -22.00 6.78 -8.39
CA VAL A 9 -21.12 7.83 -7.84
C VAL A 9 -19.94 7.23 -7.09
N ALA A 10 -20.16 6.16 -6.32
CA ALA A 10 -19.11 5.49 -5.56
C ALA A 10 -18.03 4.91 -6.48
N LEU A 11 -18.42 4.12 -7.49
CA LEU A 11 -17.48 3.52 -8.46
C LEU A 11 -16.77 4.58 -9.31
N HIS A 12 -17.47 5.66 -9.67
CA HIS A 12 -16.86 6.78 -10.37
C HIS A 12 -15.74 7.41 -9.52
N ASN A 13 -16.03 7.70 -8.26
CA ASN A 13 -15.07 8.32 -7.35
C ASN A 13 -13.87 7.40 -7.08
N GLU A 14 -14.07 6.08 -6.99
CA GLU A 14 -13.00 5.10 -6.79
C GLU A 14 -11.95 5.16 -7.91
N ILE A 15 -12.37 5.24 -9.18
CA ILE A 15 -11.45 5.37 -10.32
C ILE A 15 -10.64 6.68 -10.25
N HIS A 16 -11.25 7.75 -9.75
CA HIS A 16 -10.63 9.08 -9.68
C HIS A 16 -9.84 9.35 -8.39
N ALA A 17 -10.00 8.52 -7.37
CA ALA A 17 -9.36 8.69 -6.06
C ALA A 17 -7.94 8.12 -5.98
N ARG A 18 -7.22 7.95 -7.10
CA ARG A 18 -5.83 7.47 -7.12
C ARG A 18 -4.84 8.64 -7.04
N PRO A 19 -4.43 9.11 -5.85
CA PRO A 19 -3.24 9.93 -5.77
C PRO A 19 -2.05 9.12 -6.27
N PHE A 20 -1.23 9.70 -7.12
CA PHE A 20 0.00 9.07 -7.56
C PHE A 20 0.98 9.08 -6.39
N GLY A 21 1.16 7.93 -5.74
CA GLY A 21 2.24 7.73 -4.78
C GLY A 21 3.57 7.92 -5.49
N GLY A 22 4.15 9.11 -5.39
CA GLY A 22 5.38 9.45 -6.08
C GLY A 22 6.54 8.54 -5.66
N VAL A 23 7.35 8.13 -6.63
CA VAL A 23 8.58 7.37 -6.39
C VAL A 23 9.75 8.14 -6.99
N SER A 24 10.74 8.48 -6.16
CA SER A 24 11.97 9.15 -6.58
C SER A 24 13.13 8.16 -6.60
N SER A 25 14.00 8.21 -7.60
CA SER A 25 15.23 7.42 -7.62
C SER A 25 16.28 7.95 -6.62
N PRO A 26 17.08 7.10 -5.96
CA PRO A 26 17.04 5.64 -5.98
C PRO A 26 16.05 5.12 -4.94
N THR A 27 15.17 4.19 -5.32
CA THR A 27 14.20 3.60 -4.39
C THR A 27 13.99 2.12 -4.68
N ARG A 28 13.85 1.34 -3.60
CA ARG A 28 13.37 -0.05 -3.65
C ARG A 28 11.96 -0.10 -3.07
N CYS A 29 11.10 -0.95 -3.63
CA CYS A 29 9.75 -1.15 -3.15
C CYS A 29 9.41 -2.62 -3.02
N SER A 30 8.53 -2.94 -2.08
CA SER A 30 7.78 -4.20 -2.05
C SER A 30 6.29 -3.90 -2.10
N CYS A 31 5.60 -4.43 -3.10
CA CYS A 31 4.18 -4.26 -3.31
C CYS A 31 3.48 -5.61 -3.11
N ILE A 32 2.48 -5.63 -2.25
CA ILE A 32 1.62 -6.79 -2.02
C ILE A 32 0.16 -6.36 -2.10
N ALA A 33 -0.67 -7.19 -2.72
CA ALA A 33 -2.11 -6.95 -2.81
C ALA A 33 -2.88 -8.22 -2.45
N PHE A 34 -3.96 -8.02 -1.70
CA PHE A 34 -4.83 -9.08 -1.21
C PHE A 34 -6.25 -8.85 -1.71
N HIS A 35 -6.86 -9.89 -2.27
CA HIS A 35 -8.30 -9.94 -2.48
C HIS A 35 -8.98 -9.98 -1.11
N ALA A 36 -9.74 -8.93 -0.81
CA ALA A 36 -10.49 -8.77 0.42
C ALA A 36 -11.75 -7.98 0.07
N GLY A 37 -12.88 -8.69 -0.07
CA GLY A 37 -14.16 -8.08 -0.38
C GLY A 37 -14.65 -7.14 0.72
N GLU A 38 -15.80 -6.50 0.49
CA GLU A 38 -16.42 -5.59 1.46
C GLU A 38 -16.74 -6.29 2.80
N GLU A 39 -16.94 -7.60 2.80
CA GLU A 39 -17.18 -8.39 4.00
C GLU A 39 -15.98 -8.46 4.95
N LEU A 40 -14.76 -8.17 4.47
CA LEU A 40 -13.54 -8.12 5.27
C LEU A 40 -13.08 -6.69 5.58
N ASP A 41 -13.89 -5.67 5.27
CA ASP A 41 -13.49 -4.26 5.36
C ASP A 41 -13.05 -3.84 6.78
N ASP A 42 -13.79 -4.30 7.79
CA ASP A 42 -13.46 -4.08 9.20
C ASP A 42 -12.16 -4.80 9.58
N ASN A 43 -12.01 -6.08 9.19
CA ASN A 43 -10.80 -6.85 9.49
C ASN A 43 -9.54 -6.23 8.86
N VAL A 44 -9.63 -5.78 7.61
CA VAL A 44 -8.54 -5.10 6.91
C VAL A 44 -8.15 -3.80 7.62
N ARG A 45 -9.15 -3.03 8.07
CA ARG A 45 -8.92 -1.77 8.80
C ARG A 45 -8.27 -2.02 10.15
N GLU A 46 -8.82 -2.93 10.95
CA GLU A 46 -8.25 -3.32 12.24
C GLU A 46 -6.81 -3.81 12.07
N HIS A 47 -6.56 -4.62 11.04
CA HIS A 47 -5.22 -5.10 10.72
C HIS A 47 -4.25 -3.96 10.39
N PHE A 48 -4.67 -2.96 9.62
CA PHE A 48 -3.84 -1.80 9.33
C PHE A 48 -3.69 -0.83 10.52
N ILE A 49 -4.70 -0.70 11.38
CA ILE A 49 -4.60 0.06 12.63
C ILE A 49 -3.53 -0.57 13.54
N ALA A 50 -3.48 -1.90 13.65
CA ALA A 50 -2.43 -2.59 14.41
C ALA A 50 -1.03 -2.30 13.85
N PHE A 51 -0.90 -2.16 12.52
CA PHE A 51 0.35 -1.69 11.89
C PHE A 51 0.68 -0.26 12.34
N CYS A 52 -0.28 0.66 12.27
CA CYS A 52 -0.08 2.04 12.68
C CYS A 52 0.36 2.14 14.15
N GLU A 53 -0.28 1.41 15.06
CA GLU A 53 0.08 1.37 16.48
C GLU A 53 1.52 0.89 16.68
N ARG A 54 1.92 -0.18 16.01
CA ARG A 54 3.27 -0.75 16.12
C ARG A 54 4.36 0.21 15.66
N PHE A 55 4.07 1.04 14.66
CA PHE A 55 4.98 2.06 14.14
C PHE A 55 4.72 3.47 14.71
N SER A 56 3.88 3.60 15.74
CA SER A 56 3.52 4.88 16.37
C SER A 56 2.97 5.93 15.38
N LEU A 57 2.22 5.47 14.38
CA LEU A 57 1.56 6.29 13.37
C LEU A 57 0.14 6.64 13.82
N THR A 58 -0.33 7.84 13.47
CA THR A 58 -1.76 8.16 13.56
C THR A 58 -2.53 7.33 12.53
N PRO A 59 -3.52 6.52 12.92
CA PRO A 59 -4.26 5.68 12.00
C PRO A 59 -5.10 6.51 11.00
N PRO A 60 -5.44 5.95 9.82
CA PRO A 60 -6.33 6.60 8.86
C PRO A 60 -7.73 6.84 9.43
N ALA A 61 -8.45 7.81 8.88
CA ALA A 61 -9.87 7.98 9.19
C ALA A 61 -10.70 6.77 8.70
N PRO A 62 -11.88 6.49 9.28
CA PRO A 62 -12.67 5.29 8.96
C PRO A 62 -13.00 5.14 7.46
N ASP A 63 -13.26 6.24 6.76
CA ASP A 63 -13.60 6.28 5.34
C ASP A 63 -12.40 6.53 4.42
N GLN A 64 -11.20 6.71 4.98
CA GLN A 64 -9.99 6.96 4.20
C GLN A 64 -9.58 5.71 3.42
N LYS A 65 -9.41 5.88 2.09
CA LYS A 65 -9.05 4.80 1.16
C LYS A 65 -7.59 4.82 0.73
N TYR A 66 -6.88 5.92 0.97
CA TYR A 66 -5.45 6.07 0.71
C TYR A 66 -4.77 6.62 1.96
N PHE A 67 -3.70 5.97 2.41
CA PHE A 67 -2.87 6.40 3.52
C PHE A 67 -1.41 6.26 3.16
N GLU A 68 -0.61 7.27 3.50
CA GLU A 68 0.84 7.24 3.31
C GLU A 68 1.52 7.76 4.57
N ALA A 69 2.53 7.05 5.05
CA ALA A 69 3.29 7.42 6.23
C ALA A 69 4.74 6.95 6.17
N THR A 70 5.60 7.63 6.92
CA THR A 70 7.01 7.26 7.10
C THR A 70 7.19 6.51 8.41
N CYS A 71 7.82 5.35 8.34
CA CYS A 71 8.29 4.56 9.48
C CYS A 71 9.81 4.75 9.63
N ASP A 72 10.41 4.19 10.66
CA ASP A 72 11.88 4.14 10.73
C ASP A 72 12.44 3.20 9.66
N GLY A 73 13.26 3.73 8.75
CA GLY A 73 13.91 2.98 7.67
C GLY A 73 13.09 2.68 6.41
N PHE A 74 11.77 2.90 6.41
CA PHE A 74 10.93 2.75 5.21
C PHE A 74 9.65 3.61 5.29
N SER A 75 8.92 3.70 4.19
CA SER A 75 7.58 4.31 4.17
C SER A 75 6.56 3.30 3.66
N VAL A 76 5.30 3.48 4.06
CA VAL A 76 4.18 2.63 3.64
C VAL A 76 3.16 3.48 2.90
N ILE A 77 2.64 2.95 1.80
CA ILE A 77 1.36 3.33 1.22
C ILE A 77 0.40 2.17 1.49
N TRP A 78 -0.78 2.50 2.00
CA TRP A 78 -1.91 1.59 2.12
C TRP A 78 -3.07 2.12 1.29
N GLU A 79 -3.62 1.26 0.44
CA GLU A 79 -4.81 1.56 -0.34
C GLU A 79 -5.88 0.52 -0.11
N ARG A 80 -7.10 0.99 0.11
CA ARG A 80 -8.28 0.16 0.21
C ARG A 80 -9.20 0.44 -0.98
N HIS A 81 -9.46 -0.58 -1.78
CA HIS A 81 -10.45 -0.59 -2.86
C HIS A 81 -11.66 -1.41 -2.42
N ALA A 82 -12.70 -1.56 -3.26
CA ALA A 82 -13.86 -2.38 -2.89
C ALA A 82 -13.48 -3.88 -2.75
N GLU A 83 -12.73 -4.43 -3.71
CA GLU A 83 -12.46 -5.87 -3.79
C GLU A 83 -11.07 -6.28 -3.27
N PHE A 84 -10.16 -5.31 -3.09
CA PHE A 84 -8.79 -5.60 -2.69
C PHE A 84 -8.17 -4.50 -1.84
N THR A 85 -7.06 -4.87 -1.19
CA THR A 85 -6.22 -3.96 -0.41
C THR A 85 -4.79 -4.08 -0.89
N VAL A 86 -4.10 -2.94 -0.99
CA VAL A 86 -2.71 -2.86 -1.47
C VAL A 86 -1.84 -2.26 -0.38
N TYR A 87 -0.66 -2.84 -0.21
CA TYR A 87 0.43 -2.28 0.60
C TYR A 87 1.65 -2.08 -0.30
N VAL A 88 2.23 -0.88 -0.26
CA VAL A 88 3.50 -0.58 -0.91
C VAL A 88 4.48 -0.09 0.15
N PHE A 89 5.52 -0.87 0.41
CA PHE A 89 6.62 -0.49 1.28
C PHE A 89 7.77 0.05 0.44
N LYS A 90 8.27 1.25 0.74
CA LYS A 90 9.32 1.93 -0.03
C LYS A 90 10.51 2.25 0.86
N ARG A 91 11.72 2.02 0.37
CA ARG A 91 12.98 2.42 1.03
C ARG A 91 13.83 3.21 0.04
N MET A 92 14.13 4.45 0.41
CA MET A 92 14.91 5.37 -0.40
C MET A 92 16.33 5.46 0.14
N GLU A 93 17.22 4.66 -0.44
CA GLU A 93 18.64 4.64 -0.11
C GLU A 93 19.45 4.10 -1.29
N PRO A 94 20.77 4.35 -1.35
CA PRO A 94 21.65 3.67 -2.30
C PRO A 94 21.67 2.16 -2.09
N PHE A 95 21.83 1.40 -3.17
CA PHE A 95 21.93 -0.06 -3.16
C PHE A 95 22.89 -0.53 -4.26
N ASP A 96 23.64 -1.60 -3.98
CA ASP A 96 24.50 -2.26 -4.97
C ASP A 96 23.80 -3.51 -5.54
N ASN A 97 23.24 -4.36 -4.66
CA ASN A 97 22.45 -5.53 -5.02
C ASN A 97 20.99 -5.31 -4.59
N PRO A 98 20.13 -4.74 -5.45
CA PRO A 98 18.85 -4.20 -5.01
C PRO A 98 17.87 -5.24 -4.48
N PHE A 99 17.98 -6.50 -4.91
CA PHE A 99 17.05 -7.58 -4.57
C PHE A 99 17.52 -8.51 -3.44
N ASP A 100 18.74 -8.33 -2.90
CA ASP A 100 19.27 -9.19 -1.84
C ASP A 100 18.56 -8.95 -0.49
N ASP A 101 18.12 -7.72 -0.23
CA ASP A 101 17.39 -7.33 0.97
C ASP A 101 16.10 -6.56 0.58
N PRO A 102 15.03 -7.26 0.17
CA PRO A 102 13.79 -6.62 -0.23
C PRO A 102 13.14 -5.87 0.95
N VAL A 103 12.48 -4.74 0.66
CA VAL A 103 11.88 -3.86 1.67
C VAL A 103 10.88 -4.59 2.57
N ILE A 104 10.21 -5.64 2.07
CA ILE A 104 9.29 -6.46 2.87
C ILE A 104 9.94 -7.07 4.11
N ASN A 105 11.27 -7.25 4.13
CA ASN A 105 12.00 -7.75 5.30
C ASN A 105 11.96 -6.79 6.50
N LEU A 106 11.69 -5.50 6.27
CA LEU A 106 11.51 -4.49 7.33
C LEU A 106 10.10 -4.53 7.94
N VAL A 107 9.18 -5.26 7.31
CA VAL A 107 7.81 -5.40 7.77
C VAL A 107 7.72 -6.60 8.72
N PRO A 108 7.01 -6.49 9.85
CA PRO A 108 6.91 -7.59 10.80
C PRO A 108 6.24 -8.83 10.18
N GLN A 109 6.94 -9.97 10.25
CA GLN A 109 6.47 -11.23 9.64
C GLN A 109 5.21 -11.79 10.30
N ASP A 110 5.09 -11.62 11.61
CA ASP A 110 3.90 -11.97 12.38
C ASP A 110 2.68 -11.20 11.85
N TRP A 111 2.83 -9.88 11.67
CA TRP A 111 1.78 -9.05 11.09
C TRP A 111 1.46 -9.47 9.64
N LEU A 112 2.47 -9.68 8.79
CA LEU A 112 2.24 -10.14 7.40
C LEU A 112 1.49 -11.49 7.33
N SER A 113 1.75 -12.39 8.28
CA SER A 113 1.11 -13.71 8.31
C SER A 113 -0.37 -13.67 8.69
N GLU A 114 -0.80 -12.56 9.32
CA GLU A 114 -2.17 -12.32 9.77
C GLU A 114 -2.95 -11.41 8.79
N THR A 115 -2.37 -11.06 7.63
CA THR A 115 -3.03 -10.16 6.68
C THR A 115 -4.35 -10.75 6.16
N PRO A 116 -5.48 -10.05 6.35
CA PRO A 116 -6.78 -10.53 5.89
C PRO A 116 -6.86 -10.66 4.37
N GLY A 117 -7.62 -11.65 3.92
CA GLY A 117 -7.87 -11.90 2.50
C GLY A 117 -6.91 -12.90 1.88
N GLN A 118 -6.82 -12.88 0.55
CA GLN A 118 -6.03 -13.83 -0.23
C GLN A 118 -5.01 -13.08 -1.08
N LEU A 119 -3.72 -13.43 -0.94
CA LEU A 119 -2.65 -12.81 -1.71
C LEU A 119 -2.89 -13.00 -3.21
N MET A 120 -2.94 -11.88 -3.95
CA MET A 120 -3.05 -11.86 -5.42
C MET A 120 -1.73 -11.43 -6.08
N VAL A 121 -1.01 -10.51 -5.45
CA VAL A 121 0.18 -9.87 -6.02
C VAL A 121 1.28 -9.81 -4.97
N GLY A 122 2.50 -10.17 -5.39
CA GLY A 122 3.72 -9.93 -4.63
C GLY A 122 4.84 -9.53 -5.59
N LEU A 123 5.37 -8.33 -5.43
CA LEU A 123 6.34 -7.72 -6.35
C LEU A 123 7.43 -6.99 -5.57
N HIS A 124 8.68 -7.11 -6.04
CA HIS A 124 9.77 -6.22 -5.65
C HIS A 124 10.12 -5.34 -6.85
N ILE A 125 10.20 -4.03 -6.62
CA ILE A 125 10.42 -3.02 -7.66
C ILE A 125 11.66 -2.21 -7.29
N VAL A 126 12.47 -1.89 -8.29
CA VAL A 126 13.67 -1.07 -8.13
C VAL A 126 13.57 0.10 -9.10
N VAL A 127 13.81 1.29 -8.59
CA VAL A 127 13.88 2.52 -9.37
C VAL A 127 15.30 3.06 -9.21
N GLU A 128 16.11 2.86 -10.24
CA GLU A 128 17.50 3.30 -10.28
C GLU A 128 17.59 4.78 -10.67
N LYS A 129 18.69 5.44 -10.29
CA LYS A 129 19.01 6.75 -10.85
C LYS A 129 19.37 6.54 -12.32
N THR A 130 18.71 7.25 -13.22
CA THR A 130 19.29 7.42 -14.57
C THR A 130 20.44 8.41 -14.45
N ASP A 131 21.67 7.96 -14.70
CA ASP A 131 22.72 8.88 -15.14
C ASP A 131 22.28 9.42 -16.49
N ARG A 132 21.58 10.57 -16.50
CA ARG A 132 21.43 11.33 -17.74
C ARG A 132 22.81 11.87 -18.09
N THR A 133 23.54 11.14 -18.93
CA THR A 133 24.58 11.76 -19.77
C THR A 133 23.89 12.78 -20.65
N GLU A 134 24.16 14.06 -20.39
CA GLU A 134 23.88 15.17 -21.32
C GLU A 134 24.75 15.05 -22.59
#